data_AF-A0A2A5E2Y1-F1
#
_entry.id   AF-A0A2A5E2Y1-F1
#
_cell.length_a   1.000
_cell.length_b   1.000
_cell.length_c   1.000
_cell.angle_alpha   90.00
_cell.angle_beta   90.00
_cell.angle_gamma   90.00
#
_symmetry.space_group_name_H-M   'P 1'
#
loop_
_entity.id
_entity.type
_entity.pdbx_description
1 polymer ?
#
loop_
_entity_poly.entity_id
_entity_poly.type
_entity_poly.pdbx_seq_one_letter_code
_entity_poly.pdbx_strand_id
1 'polypeptide(L)' 'MTNNDSTTVEYGSPAHRLEEAFACHAVEGMEATAEHRAMFAMFEAKGWTDEQCTTYLIEQLQQKSSSVFAAE' A
#
# COMPACT_ATOMS: atom_id res chain seq x y z
N MET A 1 5.73 4.95 -40.16
CA MET A 1 4.87 5.32 -39.02
C MET A 1 5.62 4.91 -37.76
N THR A 2 6.16 5.89 -37.04
CA THR A 2 6.91 5.71 -35.79
C THR A 2 5.94 5.56 -34.63
N ASN A 3 5.66 4.33 -34.21
CA ASN A 3 5.05 4.09 -32.91
C ASN A 3 6.18 3.82 -31.93
N ASN A 4 6.78 4.91 -31.48
CA ASN A 4 7.69 4.92 -30.35
C ASN A 4 6.80 4.84 -29.08
N ASP A 5 6.26 3.66 -28.81
CA ASP A 5 5.55 3.39 -27.56
C ASP A 5 6.62 3.18 -26.49
N SER A 6 7.22 4.29 -26.04
CA SER A 6 8.00 4.33 -24.81
C SER A 6 7.05 4.24 -23.61
N THR A 7 6.33 3.13 -23.49
CA THR A 7 5.90 2.64 -22.19
C THR A 7 7.14 2.07 -21.53
N THR A 8 8.00 2.96 -21.03
CA THR A 8 9.01 2.60 -20.05
C THR A 8 8.24 2.20 -18.80
N VAL A 9 7.73 0.97 -18.78
CA VAL A 9 7.40 0.29 -17.52
C VAL A 9 8.74 0.24 -16.82
N GLU A 10 8.95 1.16 -15.87
CA GLU A 10 10.14 1.16 -15.04
C GLU A 10 10.06 -0.06 -14.14
N TYR A 11 10.41 -1.22 -14.72
CA TYR A 11 10.61 -2.47 -14.03
C TYR A 11 11.63 -2.20 -12.92
N GLY A 12 11.15 -2.17 -11.67
CA GLY A 12 11.93 -1.84 -10.48
C GLY A 12 11.55 -0.54 -9.79
N SER A 13 10.66 0.29 -10.34
CA SER A 13 10.12 1.44 -9.63
C SER A 13 9.41 0.97 -8.33
N PRO A 14 9.48 1.74 -7.23
CA PRO A 14 8.80 1.40 -5.98
C PRO A 14 7.30 1.14 -6.18
N ALA A 15 6.64 1.93 -7.04
CA ALA A 15 5.25 1.75 -7.41
C ALA A 15 4.97 0.39 -8.08
N HIS A 16 5.80 -0.05 -9.03
CA HIS A 16 5.64 -1.35 -9.68
C HIS A 16 5.84 -2.51 -8.71
N ARG A 17 6.84 -2.41 -7.82
CA ARG A 17 7.07 -3.43 -6.78
C ARG A 17 5.91 -3.53 -5.79
N LEU A 18 5.27 -2.40 -5.48
CA LEU A 18 4.06 -2.36 -4.65
C LEU A 18 2.87 -3.02 -5.37
N GLU A 19 2.69 -2.76 -6.66
CA GLU A 19 1.65 -3.41 -7.46
C GLU A 19 1.85 -4.92 -7.56
N GLU A 20 3.09 -5.39 -7.73
CA GLU A 20 3.43 -6.81 -7.72
C GLU A 20 3.11 -7.45 -6.36
N ALA A 21 3.46 -6.77 -5.25
CA ALA A 21 3.13 -7.25 -3.90
C ALA A 21 1.60 -7.38 -3.70
N PHE A 22 0.81 -6.40 -4.17
CA PHE A 22 -0.64 -6.49 -4.11
C PHE A 22 -1.20 -7.60 -5.01
N ALA A 23 -0.63 -7.80 -6.20
CA ALA A 23 -1.02 -8.88 -7.08
C ALA A 23 -0.75 -10.26 -6.44
N CYS A 24 0.38 -10.43 -5.76
CA CYS A 24 0.68 -11.64 -4.99
C CYS A 24 -0.36 -11.88 -3.88
N HIS A 25 -0.69 -10.87 -3.09
CA HIS A 25 -1.70 -11.00 -2.03
C HIS A 25 -3.11 -11.28 -2.56
N ALA A 26 -3.47 -10.75 -3.74
CA ALA A 26 -4.75 -11.03 -4.38
C ALA A 26 -4.89 -12.51 -4.77
N VAL A 27 -3.80 -13.19 -5.16
CA VAL A 27 -3.80 -14.64 -5.44
C VAL A 27 -4.15 -15.44 -4.18
N GLU A 28 -3.76 -14.96 -3.00
CA GLU A 28 -4.09 -15.58 -1.71
C GLU A 28 -5.49 -15.21 -1.19
N GLY A 29 -6.28 -14.47 -1.97
CA GLY A 29 -7.62 -14.00 -1.58
C GLY A 29 -7.60 -12.81 -0.62
N MET A 30 -6.43 -12.19 -0.39
CA MET A 30 -6.28 -10.97 0.39
C MET A 30 -6.13 -9.77 -0.54
N GLU A 31 -7.25 -9.34 -1.12
CA GLU A 31 -7.26 -8.19 -2.02
C GLU A 31 -6.91 -6.90 -1.27
N ALA A 32 -5.94 -6.15 -1.81
CA ALA A 32 -5.62 -4.84 -1.31
C ALA A 32 -6.72 -3.83 -1.69
N THR A 33 -7.37 -3.26 -0.68
CA THR A 33 -8.39 -2.23 -0.87
C THR A 33 -7.80 -0.93 -1.40
N ALA A 34 -8.66 -0.06 -1.94
CA ALA A 34 -8.26 1.29 -2.34
C ALA A 34 -7.66 2.10 -1.18
N GLU A 35 -8.12 1.85 0.05
CA GLU A 35 -7.59 2.46 1.26
C GLU A 35 -6.15 2.03 1.54
N HIS A 36 -5.84 0.73 1.39
CA HIS A 36 -4.46 0.25 1.51
C HIS A 36 -3.55 0.93 0.49
N ARG A 37 -3.97 1.01 -0.77
CA ARG A 37 -3.19 1.69 -1.83
C ARG A 37 -2.93 3.16 -1.51
N ALA A 38 -3.95 3.89 -1.04
CA ALA A 38 -3.83 5.29 -0.66
C ALA A 38 -2.88 5.48 0.53
N MET A 39 -2.91 4.57 1.50
CA MET A 39 -2.04 4.59 2.67
C MET A 39 -0.56 4.38 2.29
N PHE A 40 -0.25 3.42 1.42
CA PHE A 40 1.12 3.24 0.93
C PHE A 40 1.62 4.45 0.12
N ALA A 41 0.77 5.03 -0.73
CA ALA A 41 1.10 6.26 -1.45
C ALA A 41 1.40 7.44 -0.50
N MET A 42 0.66 7.54 0.62
CA MET A 42 0.92 8.54 1.65
C MET A 42 2.28 8.34 2.34
N PHE A 43 2.64 7.09 2.66
CA PHE A 43 3.94 6.78 3.28
C PHE A 43 5.11 7.13 2.35
N GLU A 44 5.00 6.78 1.08
CA GLU A 44 6.01 7.11 0.06
C GLU A 44 6.14 8.62 -0.12
N ALA A 45 5.03 9.34 -0.25
CA ALA A 45 5.03 10.80 -0.38
C ALA A 45 5.64 11.52 0.83
N LYS A 46 5.57 10.92 2.02
CA LYS A 46 6.18 11.45 3.24
C LYS A 46 7.62 10.98 3.46
N GLY A 47 8.12 10.03 2.66
CA GLY A 47 9.44 9.43 2.83
C GLY A 47 9.59 8.71 4.18
N TRP A 48 8.51 8.07 4.65
CA TRP A 48 8.53 7.36 5.93
C TRP A 48 9.40 6.11 5.87
N THR A 49 10.06 5.79 6.99
CA THR A 49 10.78 4.53 7.16
C THR A 49 9.81 3.39 7.47
N ASP A 50 10.24 2.15 7.23
CA ASP A 50 9.45 0.96 7.53
C ASP A 50 8.99 0.92 9.00
N GLU A 51 9.82 1.39 9.92
CA GLU A 51 9.51 1.46 11.35
C GLU A 51 8.39 2.48 11.65
N GLN A 52 8.40 3.63 10.96
CA GLN A 52 7.35 4.64 11.08
C GLN A 52 6.03 4.14 10.50
N CYS A 53 6.07 3.49 9.34
CA CYS A 53 4.90 2.85 8.72
C CYS A 53 4.30 1.78 9.65
N THR A 54 5.15 0.91 10.20
CA THR A 54 4.72 -0.15 11.11
C THR A 54 4.10 0.41 12.38
N THR A 55 4.72 1.42 12.98
CA THR A 55 4.19 2.11 14.17
C THR A 55 2.81 2.68 13.89
N TYR A 56 2.64 3.41 12.78
CA TYR A 56 1.36 3.97 12.38
C TYR A 56 0.27 2.90 12.18
N LEU A 57 0.61 1.79 11.51
CA LEU A 57 -0.33 0.68 11.30
C LEU A 57 -0.76 0.04 12.64
N ILE A 58 0.17 -0.12 13.58
CA ILE A 58 -0.12 -0.63 14.93
C ILE A 58 -1.05 0.33 15.68
N GLU A 59 -0.77 1.64 15.63
CA GLU A 59 -1.62 2.67 16.28
C GLU A 59 -3.03 2.68 15.68
N GLN A 60 -3.17 2.60 14.35
CA GLN A 60 -4.46 2.50 13.67
C GLN A 60 -5.25 1.26 14.12
N LEU A 61 -4.59 0.10 14.21
CA LEU A 61 -5.22 -1.14 14.69
C LEU A 61 -5.68 -1.03 16.15
N GLN A 62 -4.88 -0.39 17.01
CA GLN A 62 -5.23 -0.18 18.42
C GLN A 62 -6.39 0.81 18.60
N GLN A 63 -6.46 1.86 17.78
CA GLN A 63 -7.60 2.78 17.77
C GLN A 63 -8.87 2.08 17.29
N LYS A 64 -8.76 1.28 16.22
CA LYS A 64 -9.90 0.54 15.67
C LYS A 64 -10.42 -0.52 16.64
N SER A 65 -9.55 -1.24 17.35
CA SER A 65 -9.96 -2.22 18.37
C SER A 65 -10.61 -1.55 19.59
N SER A 66 -10.12 -0.38 19.99
CA SER A 66 -10.72 0.41 21.07
C SER A 66 -12.09 0.99 20.69
N SER A 67 -12.27 1.37 19.42
CA SER A 67 -13.55 1.83 18.87
C SER A 67 -14.60 0.72 18.76
N VAL A 68 -14.19 -0.52 18.52
CA VAL A 68 -15.12 -1.67 18.45
C VAL A 68 -15.65 -2.02 19.84
N PHE A 69 -14.82 -1.90 20.88
CA PHE A 69 -15.24 -2.14 22.27
C PHE A 69 -16.11 -1.02 22.88
N ALA A 70 -16.04 0.20 22.37
CA ALA A 70 -16.86 1.31 22.85
C ALA A 70 -18.28 1.35 22.22
N ALA A 71 -18.57 0.45 21.28
CA ALA A 71 -19.85 0.36 20.58
C ALA A 71 -20.73 -0.81 21.02
N GLU A 72 -20.31 -1.57 22.05
CA GLU A 72 -21.08 -2.64 22.71
C GLU A 72 -21.79 -2.16 23.98
#